data_AF-A0A7X1L158-F1
#
_entry.id   AF-A0A7X1L158-F1
#
_cell.length_a   1.000
_cell.length_b   1.000
_cell.length_c   1.000
_cell.angle_alpha   90.00
_cell.angle_beta   90.00
_cell.angle_gamma   90.00
#
_symmetry.space_group_name_H-M   'P 1'
#
loop_
_entity.id
_entity.type
_entity.pdbx_description
1 polymer ?
#
loop_
_entity_poly.entity_id
_entity_poly.type
_entity_poly.pdbx_seq_one_letter_code
_entity_poly.pdbx_strand_id
1 'polypeptide(L)' 'MKIADETTAKEAIDIWRNKNPKEQLRYILLSIETLELNQMHYENRGNEKGVIRSENAIDILIRRRKEIEAEL' A
#
# COMPACT_ATOMS: atom_id res chain seq x y z
N MET A 1 -3.43 -11.50 -0.17
CA MET A 1 -3.57 -10.74 -1.43
C MET A 1 -2.24 -10.07 -1.73
N LYS A 2 -1.78 -10.08 -2.98
CA LYS A 2 -0.54 -9.39 -3.37
C LYS A 2 -0.91 -7.99 -3.85
N ILE A 3 -0.34 -6.95 -3.24
CA ILE A 3 -0.49 -5.56 -3.68
C ILE A 3 0.74 -5.21 -4.51
N ALA A 4 0.53 -4.69 -5.72
CA ALA A 4 1.59 -4.41 -6.66
C ALA A 4 1.37 -3.13 -7.49
N ASP A 5 0.18 -2.55 -7.41
CA ASP A 5 -0.23 -1.36 -8.15
C ASP A 5 -1.41 -0.66 -7.46
N GLU A 6 -1.86 0.45 -8.04
CA GLU A 6 -2.97 1.25 -7.52
C GLU A 6 -4.28 0.47 -7.42
N THR A 7 -4.57 -0.38 -8.41
CA THR A 7 -5.83 -1.14 -8.48
C THR A 7 -5.90 -2.12 -7.33
N THR A 8 -4.86 -2.92 -7.17
CA THR A 8 -4.76 -3.89 -6.07
C THR A 8 -4.67 -3.20 -4.70
N ALA A 9 -4.09 -2.00 -4.61
CA ALA A 9 -4.10 -1.22 -3.37
C ALA A 9 -5.52 -0.75 -2.98
N LYS A 10 -6.31 -0.25 -3.95
CA LYS A 10 -7.71 0.17 -3.74
C LYS A 10 -8.59 -1.01 -3.35
N GLU A 11 -8.47 -2.14 -4.04
CA GLU A 11 -9.18 -3.38 -3.69
C GLU A 11 -8.85 -3.85 -2.27
N ALA A 12 -7.58 -3.72 -1.85
CA ALA A 12 -7.15 -4.11 -0.52
C ALA A 12 -7.83 -3.26 0.54
N ILE A 13 -7.86 -1.95 0.33
CA ILE A 13 -8.52 -0.99 1.21
C ILE A 13 -10.00 -1.35 1.34
N ASP A 14 -10.69 -1.63 0.24
CA ASP A 14 -12.12 -1.97 0.27
C ASP A 14 -12.39 -3.25 1.06
N ILE A 15 -11.51 -4.26 0.95
CA ILE A 15 -11.58 -5.46 1.77
C ILE A 15 -11.36 -5.14 3.26
N TRP A 16 -10.39 -4.27 3.58
CA TRP A 16 -10.04 -3.96 4.95
C TRP A 16 -11.01 -3.01 5.64
N ARG A 17 -11.79 -2.21 4.92
CA ARG A 17 -12.80 -1.30 5.50
C ARG A 17 -13.76 -1.99 6.47
N ASN A 18 -14.03 -3.29 6.28
CA ASN A 18 -14.90 -4.08 7.16
C ASN A 18 -14.21 -4.57 8.46
N LYS A 19 -12.93 -4.25 8.65
CA LYS A 19 -12.13 -4.63 9.83
C LYS A 19 -12.05 -3.48 10.81
N ASN A 20 -11.69 -3.75 12.06
CA ASN A 20 -11.48 -2.68 13.03
C ASN A 20 -10.26 -1.80 12.65
N PRO A 21 -10.20 -0.54 13.11
CA PRO A 21 -9.13 0.39 12.74
C PRO A 21 -7.72 -0.14 12.97
N LYS A 22 -7.48 -0.82 14.10
CA LYS A 22 -6.16 -1.38 14.45
C LYS A 22 -5.71 -2.46 13.46
N GLU A 23 -6.64 -3.31 13.04
CA GLU A 23 -6.37 -4.31 12.00
C GLU A 23 -6.13 -3.67 10.64
N GLN A 24 -6.92 -2.67 10.25
CA GLN A 24 -6.70 -1.92 9.00
C GLN A 24 -5.28 -1.34 8.96
N LEU A 25 -4.87 -0.63 10.02
CA LEU A 25 -3.53 -0.04 10.13
C LEU A 25 -2.43 -1.10 10.02
N ARG A 26 -2.58 -2.24 10.71
CA ARG A 26 -1.61 -3.34 10.62
C ARG A 26 -1.44 -3.85 9.19
N TYR A 27 -2.54 -4.06 8.46
CA TYR A 27 -2.48 -4.55 7.07
C TYR A 27 -1.88 -3.51 6.12
N ILE A 28 -2.24 -2.24 6.30
CA ILE A 28 -1.69 -1.13 5.53
C ILE A 28 -0.18 -1.03 5.72
N LEU A 29 0.31 -1.05 6.97
CA LEU A 29 1.74 -0.92 7.27
C LEU A 29 2.56 -2.07 6.66
N LEU A 30 2.10 -3.32 6.82
CA LEU A 30 2.77 -4.49 6.23
C LEU A 30 2.82 -4.41 4.69
N SER A 31 1.78 -3.85 4.08
CA SER A 31 1.69 -3.72 2.63
C SER A 31 2.60 -2.64 2.09
N ILE A 32 2.75 -1.53 2.81
CA ILE A 32 3.72 -0.47 2.48
C ILE A 32 5.13 -1.04 2.52
N GLU A 33 5.52 -1.72 3.60
CA GLU A 33 6.85 -2.35 3.73
C GLU A 33 7.14 -3.31 2.56
N THR A 34 6.15 -4.12 2.17
CA THR A 34 6.26 -5.03 1.03
C THR A 34 6.44 -4.29 -0.30
N LEU A 35 5.73 -3.18 -0.50
CA LEU A 35 5.83 -2.37 -1.71
C LEU A 35 7.16 -1.62 -1.79
N GLU A 36 7.68 -1.12 -0.67
CA GLU A 36 9.00 -0.48 -0.58
C GLU A 36 10.11 -1.47 -0.97
N LEU A 37 10.05 -2.71 -0.50
CA LEU A 37 10.98 -3.76 -0.92
C LEU A 37 10.88 -4.04 -2.43
N ASN A 38 9.65 -4.12 -2.97
CA ASN A 38 9.44 -4.30 -4.40
C ASN A 38 9.95 -3.11 -5.22
N GLN A 39 9.75 -1.88 -4.72
CA GLN A 39 10.25 -0.66 -5.33
C GLN A 39 11.78 -0.72 -5.45
N MET A 40 12.48 -1.00 -4.35
CA MET A 40 13.94 -1.16 -4.35
C MET A 40 14.40 -2.24 -5.35
N HIS A 41 13.67 -3.34 -5.46
CA HIS A 41 13.96 -4.37 -6.47
C HIS A 41 13.79 -3.86 -7.91
N TYR A 42 12.79 -3.02 -8.19
CA TYR A 42 12.59 -2.42 -9.50
C TYR A 42 13.62 -1.34 -9.82
N GLU A 43 13.99 -0.51 -8.85
CA GLU A 43 15.05 0.50 -8.96
C GLU A 43 16.38 -0.16 -9.35
N ASN A 44 16.77 -1.22 -8.63
CA ASN A 44 17.99 -1.99 -8.90
C ASN A 44 18.03 -2.63 -10.30
N ARG A 45 16.87 -2.81 -10.95
CA ARG A 45 16.75 -3.37 -12.30
C ARG A 45 16.53 -2.32 -13.38
N GLY A 46 16.50 -1.03 -13.02
CA GLY A 46 16.17 0.06 -13.95
C GLY A 46 14.73 -0.03 -14.49
N ASN A 47 13.81 -0.66 -13.73
CA ASN A 47 12.41 -0.79 -14.14
C ASN A 47 11.56 0.37 -13.62
N GLU A 48 11.67 1.53 -14.26
CA GLU A 48 10.94 2.76 -13.89
C GLU A 48 9.43 2.55 -13.77
N LYS A 49 8.83 1.76 -14.68
CA LYS A 49 7.39 1.46 -14.62
C LYS A 49 7.00 0.63 -13.39
N GLY A 50 7.91 -0.16 -12.86
CA GLY A 50 7.72 -0.90 -11.62
C GLY A 50 7.82 0.02 -10.41
N VAL A 51 8.81 0.92 -10.41
CA VAL A 51 9.00 1.94 -9.37
C VAL A 51 7.75 2.82 -9.23
N ILE A 52 7.31 3.43 -10.33
CA ILE A 52 6.13 4.31 -10.35
C ILE A 52 4.88 3.60 -9.85
N ARG A 53 4.69 2.31 -10.22
CA ARG A 53 3.55 1.53 -9.75
C ARG A 53 3.59 1.28 -8.25
N SER A 54 4.77 0.96 -7.70
CA SER A 54 4.93 0.80 -6.25
C SER A 54 4.70 2.12 -5.53
N GLU A 55 5.27 3.23 -6.00
CA GLU A 55 5.10 4.57 -5.42
C GLU A 55 3.62 4.98 -5.36
N ASN A 56 2.90 4.84 -6.48
CA ASN A 56 1.47 5.20 -6.52
C ASN A 56 0.63 4.31 -5.57
N ALA A 57 0.96 3.03 -5.45
CA ALA A 57 0.29 2.12 -4.53
C ALA A 57 0.57 2.49 -3.05
N ILE A 58 1.83 2.81 -2.73
CA ILE A 58 2.25 3.28 -1.40
C ILE A 58 1.51 4.56 -1.03
N ASP A 59 1.43 5.53 -1.94
CA ASP A 59 0.74 6.80 -1.72
C ASP A 59 -0.75 6.63 -1.36
N ILE A 60 -1.44 5.72 -2.04
CA ILE A 60 -2.83 5.38 -1.75
C ILE A 60 -2.96 4.81 -0.33
N LEU A 61 -2.07 3.88 0.04
CA LEU A 61 -2.06 3.25 1.36
C LEU A 61 -1.73 4.24 2.49
N ILE A 62 -0.77 5.16 2.28
CA ILE A 62 -0.42 6.21 3.23
C ILE A 62 -1.60 7.16 3.46
N ARG A 63 -2.31 7.56 2.40
CA ARG A 63 -3.49 8.42 2.54
C ARG A 63 -4.56 7.73 3.40
N ARG A 64 -4.86 6.46 3.12
CA ARG A 64 -5.83 5.71 3.92
C ARG A 64 -5.38 5.55 5.37
N ARG A 65 -4.08 5.35 5.62
CA ARG A 65 -3.54 5.31 6.99
C ARG A 65 -3.85 6.59 7.76
N LYS A 66 -3.58 7.75 7.15
CA LYS A 66 -3.83 9.07 7.75
C LYS A 66 -5.31 9.32 8.04
N GLU A 67 -6.20 8.86 7.16
CA GLU A 67 -7.66 8.92 7.39
C GLU A 67 -8.05 8.13 8.65
N ILE A 68 -7.60 6.88 8.76
CA ILE A 68 -7.91 6.03 9.92
C ILE A 68 -7.33 6.63 11.21
N GLU A 69 -6.09 7.14 11.15
CA GLU A 69 -5.44 7.79 12.30
C GLU A 69 -6.18 9.07 12.74
N ALA A 70 -6.86 9.77 11.84
CA ALA A 70 -7.66 10.94 12.16
C ALA A 70 -9.07 10.61 12.70
N GLU A 71 -9.55 9.38 12.49
CA GLU A 71 -10.84 8.86 12.98
C GLU A 71 -10.73 8.23 14.39
N LEU A 72 -9.52 8.07 14.92
CA LEU A 72 -9.22 7.50 16.25
C LEU A 72 -9.19 8.56 17.35
#